data_AF-A0A932MFI0-F1
#
_entry.id   AF-A0A932MFI0-F1
#
_cell.length_a   1.000
_cell.length_b   1.000
_cell.length_c   1.000
_cell.angle_alpha   90.00
_cell.angle_beta   90.00
_cell.angle_gamma   90.00
#
_symmetry.space_group_name_H-M   'P 1'
#
loop_
_entity.id
_entity.type
_entity.pdbx_description
1 polymer ?
#
loop_
_entity_poly.entity_id
_entity_poly.type
_entity_poly.pdbx_seq_one_letter_code
_entity_poly.pdbx_strand_id
1 'polypeptide(L)'
;RLVFPSPFFRNMPTPVIVEGMEDEKPFEKQVIASMKEAFKEELLHFAECVQQGKTPITTPEEARGDVALLHQIFKAIKRPLA
;
A
#
# COMPACT_ATOMS: atom_id res chain seq x y z
N ARG A 1 0.07 -0.67 -10.21
CA ARG A 1 0.89 -1.51 -9.30
C ARG A 1 1.68 -0.64 -8.34
N LEU A 2 1.60 -0.89 -7.03
CA LEU A 2 2.47 -0.24 -6.03
C LEU A 2 3.79 -1.00 -5.93
N VAL A 3 4.90 -0.28 -5.75
CA VAL A 3 6.22 -0.88 -5.51
C VAL A 3 6.75 -0.35 -4.18
N PHE A 4 6.84 -1.23 -3.20
CA PHE A 4 7.47 -0.91 -1.93
C PHE A 4 8.97 -1.18 -2.03
N PRO A 5 9.81 -0.15 -1.98
CA PRO A 5 11.25 -0.35 -1.94
C PRO A 5 11.66 -1.08 -0.65
N SER A 6 12.87 -1.65 -0.65
CA SER A 6 13.42 -2.24 0.57
C SER A 6 13.44 -1.19 1.70
N PRO A 7 12.93 -1.52 2.90
CA PRO A 7 12.84 -0.58 4.02
C PRO A 7 14.21 -0.22 4.60
N PHE A 8 15.29 -0.88 4.15
CA PHE A 8 16.65 -0.55 4.53
C PHE A 8 17.24 0.61 3.73
N PHE A 9 16.61 1.01 2.62
CA PHE A 9 17.03 2.17 1.85
C PHE A 9 16.33 3.43 2.34
N ARG A 10 17.10 4.28 3.05
CA ARG A 10 16.59 5.54 3.59
C ARG A 10 16.06 6.46 2.50
N ASN A 11 14.86 7.00 2.73
CA ASN A 11 14.23 8.03 1.91
C ASN A 11 13.94 7.58 0.47
N MET A 12 13.79 6.27 0.22
CA MET A 12 13.40 5.80 -1.09
C MET A 12 11.88 5.99 -1.28
N PRO A 13 11.43 6.69 -2.34
CA PRO A 13 10.00 6.90 -2.57
C PRO A 13 9.30 5.58 -2.89
N THR A 14 7.98 5.54 -2.64
CA THR A 14 7.11 4.42 -3.04
C THR A 14 6.41 4.77 -4.36
N PRO A 15 6.89 4.28 -5.52
CA PRO A 15 6.25 4.63 -6.79
C PRO A 15 4.99 3.80 -7.04
N VAL A 16 4.09 4.42 -7.80
CA VAL A 16 2.95 3.75 -8.44
C VAL A 16 3.28 3.57 -9.92
N ILE A 17 3.32 2.33 -10.37
CA ILE A 17 3.41 1.99 -11.79
C ILE A 17 1.98 1.94 -12.34
N VAL A 18 1.69 2.80 -13.31
CA VAL A 18 0.42 2.87 -14.03
C VAL A 18 0.65 2.27 -15.41
N GLU A 19 -0.03 1.17 -15.68
CA GLU A 19 0.02 0.47 -16.96
C GLU A 19 -1.34 0.63 -17.64
N GLY A 20 -1.35 0.80 -18.95
CA GLY A 20 -2.59 1.00 -19.70
C GLY A 20 -2.38 0.91 -21.21
N MET A 21 -3.44 1.23 -21.94
CA MET A 21 -3.45 1.31 -23.40
C MET A 21 -3.85 2.74 -23.79
N GLU A 22 -3.09 3.36 -24.68
CA GLU A 22 -3.38 4.67 -25.27
C GLU A 22 -3.08 4.58 -26.78
N ASP A 23 -4.06 4.94 -27.63
CA ASP A 23 -3.96 4.84 -29.09
C ASP A 23 -3.46 3.47 -29.60
N GLU A 24 -4.07 2.40 -29.09
CA GLU A 24 -3.70 0.99 -29.38
C GLU A 24 -2.27 0.59 -28.98
N LYS A 25 -1.54 1.46 -28.28
CA LYS A 25 -0.18 1.19 -27.78
C LYS A 25 -0.21 0.99 -26.28
N PRO A 26 0.50 -0.04 -25.76
CA PRO A 26 0.68 -0.16 -24.33
C PRO A 26 1.58 0.96 -23.82
N PHE A 27 1.26 1.49 -22.64
CA PHE A 27 2.14 2.39 -21.92
C PHE A 27 2.38 1.89 -20.50
N GLU A 28 3.54 2.24 -19.97
CA GLU A 28 3.87 2.14 -18.55
C GLU A 28 4.39 3.51 -18.10
N LYS A 29 3.84 4.02 -16.99
CA LYS A 29 4.24 5.28 -16.39
C LYS A 29 4.50 5.10 -14.91
N GLN A 30 5.67 5.56 -14.46
CA GLN A 30 5.99 5.64 -13.04
C GLN A 30 5.53 6.99 -12.48
N VAL A 31 4.75 6.94 -11.40
CA VAL A 31 4.28 8.10 -10.66
C VAL A 31 4.86 8.07 -9.25
N ILE A 32 5.56 9.14 -8.87
CA ILE A 32 6.05 9.35 -7.51
C ILE A 32 5.16 10.39 -6.86
N ALA A 33 4.26 9.96 -5.98
CA ALA A 33 3.32 10.85 -5.31
C ALA A 33 3.99 11.70 -4.22
N SER A 34 5.07 11.20 -3.61
CA SER A 34 5.82 11.87 -2.56
C SER A 34 7.24 11.31 -2.49
N MET A 35 8.20 12.17 -2.10
CA MET A 35 9.57 11.75 -1.76
C MET A 35 9.69 11.26 -0.32
N LYS A 36 8.60 11.33 0.46
CA LYS A 36 8.54 10.75 1.79
C LYS A 36 8.40 9.24 1.69
N GLU A 37 9.28 8.53 2.37
CA GLU A 37 9.26 7.07 2.47
C GLU A 37 8.02 6.62 3.28
N ALA A 38 7.15 5.80 2.68
CA ALA A 38 5.86 5.43 3.27
C ALA A 38 5.98 4.74 4.64
N PHE A 39 6.92 3.79 4.78
CA PHE A 39 7.14 3.07 6.04
C PHE A 39 7.57 4.01 7.18
N LYS A 40 8.46 4.96 6.89
CA LYS A 40 8.87 5.98 7.86
C LYS A 40 7.68 6.86 8.28
N GLU A 41 6.86 7.32 7.35
CA GLU A 41 5.69 8.16 7.68
C GLU A 41 4.67 7.38 8.52
N GLU A 42 4.48 6.08 8.27
CA GLU A 42 3.62 5.22 9.09
C GLU A 42 4.13 5.12 10.54
N LEU A 43 5.44 4.95 10.74
CA LEU A 43 6.05 4.92 12.09
C LEU A 43 5.91 6.26 12.82
N LEU A 44 6.05 7.39 12.11
CA LEU A 44 5.85 8.71 12.69
C LEU A 44 4.39 8.91 13.14
N HIS A 45 3.44 8.52 12.29
CA HIS A 45 2.00 8.58 12.59
C HIS A 45 1.63 7.67 13.77
N PHE A 46 2.18 6.46 13.83
CA PHE A 46 2.02 5.56 14.97
C PHE A 46 2.55 6.19 16.26
N ALA A 47 3.77 6.73 16.24
CA ALA A 47 4.36 7.38 17.40
C ALA A 47 3.54 8.59 17.88
N GLU A 48 2.97 9.38 16.96
CA GLU A 48 2.07 10.49 17.28
C GLU A 48 0.79 9.98 17.97
N CYS A 49 0.15 8.95 17.41
CA CYS A 49 -1.08 8.38 17.97
C CYS A 49 -0.87 7.85 19.39
N VAL A 50 0.24 7.13 19.63
CA VAL A 50 0.59 6.62 20.96
C VAL A 50 0.83 7.75 21.96
N GLN A 51 1.58 8.78 21.57
CA GLN A 51 1.91 9.90 22.47
C GLN A 51 0.70 10.76 22.81
N GLN A 52 -0.21 10.95 21.86
CA GLN A 52 -1.31 11.90 21.99
C GLN A 52 -2.66 11.23 22.29
N GLY A 53 -2.71 9.90 22.34
CA GLY A 53 -3.95 9.14 22.48
C GLY A 53 -4.91 9.33 21.30
N LYS A 54 -4.38 9.63 20.10
CA LYS A 54 -5.20 9.81 18.89
C LYS A 54 -5.59 8.46 18.30
N THR A 55 -6.76 8.41 17.68
CA THR A 55 -7.16 7.28 16.84
C THR A 55 -6.37 7.33 15.53
N PRO A 56 -5.72 6.24 15.10
CA PRO A 56 -5.00 6.22 13.83
C PRO A 56 -5.96 6.31 12.64
N ILE A 57 -5.47 6.83 11.51
CA ILE A 57 -6.24 6.96 10.27
C ILE A 57 -6.70 5.57 9.78
N THR A 58 -5.83 4.57 9.91
CA THR A 58 -6.15 3.16 9.65
C THR A 58 -6.29 2.45 10.99
N THR A 59 -7.51 2.06 11.34
CA THR A 59 -7.80 1.48 12.66
C THR A 59 -7.59 -0.04 12.70
N PRO A 60 -7.38 -0.64 13.90
CA PRO A 60 -7.38 -2.10 14.05
C PRO A 60 -8.67 -2.77 13.54
N GLU A 61 -9.81 -2.09 13.68
CA GLU A 61 -11.11 -2.55 13.20
C GLU A 61 -11.15 -2.66 11.67
N GLU A 62 -10.64 -1.64 10.97
CA GLU A 62 -10.50 -1.65 9.50
C GLU A 62 -9.53 -2.74 9.05
N ALA A 63 -8.35 -2.84 9.69
CA ALA A 63 -7.37 -3.87 9.37
C ALA A 63 -7.96 -5.30 9.51
N ARG A 64 -8.79 -5.53 10.54
CA ARG A 64 -9.54 -6.79 10.69
C ARG A 64 -10.53 -7.01 9.54
N GLY A 65 -11.21 -5.94 9.10
CA GLY A 65 -12.09 -5.96 7.94
C GLY A 65 -11.36 -6.34 6.65
N ASP A 66 -10.17 -5.76 6.42
CA ASP A 66 -9.34 -6.05 5.25
C ASP A 66 -8.90 -7.51 5.21
N VAL A 67 -8.45 -8.07 6.35
CA VAL A 67 -8.10 -9.49 6.46
C VAL A 67 -9.30 -10.39 6.16
N ALA A 68 -10.48 -10.04 6.70
CA ALA A 68 -11.70 -10.79 6.43
C ALA A 68 -12.09 -10.75 4.95
N LEU A 69 -11.96 -9.60 4.29
CA LEU A 69 -12.19 -9.44 2.86
C LEU A 69 -11.23 -10.30 2.04
N LEU A 70 -9.93 -10.27 2.34
CA LEU A 70 -8.93 -11.10 1.67
C LEU A 70 -9.27 -12.60 1.79
N HIS A 71 -9.66 -13.06 2.99
CA HIS A 71 -10.12 -14.44 3.17
C HIS A 71 -11.33 -14.78 2.29
N GLN A 72 -12.29 -13.88 2.14
CA GLN A 72 -13.44 -14.10 1.27
C GLN A 72 -13.04 -14.20 -0.20
N ILE A 73 -12.14 -13.31 -0.66
CA ILE A 73 -11.59 -13.36 -2.02
C ILE A 73 -10.90 -14.71 -2.27
N PHE A 74 -10.01 -15.14 -1.38
CA PHE A 74 -9.31 -16.42 -1.52
C PHE A 74 -10.27 -17.62 -1.51
N LYS A 75 -11.33 -17.60 -0.69
CA LYS A 75 -12.35 -18.66 -0.70
C LYS A 75 -13.21 -18.66 -1.98
N ALA A 76 -13.47 -17.49 -2.56
CA ALA A 76 -14.27 -17.37 -3.77
C ALA A 76 -13.49 -17.84 -5.02
N ILE A 77 -12.17 -17.76 -5.00
CA ILE A 77 -11.31 -18.24 -6.08
C ILE A 77 -11.33 -19.78 -6.08
N LYS A 78 -12.15 -20.37 -6.97
CA LYS A 78 -12.28 -21.82 -7.17
C LYS A 78 -11.08 -22.51 -7.84
N ARG A 79 -10.08 -21.74 -8.29
CA ARG A 79 -8.95 -22.26 -9.06
C ARG A 79 -7.68 -22.22 -8.19
N PRO A 80 -6.93 -23.32 -8.04
CA PRO A 80 -5.68 -23.27 -7.30
C PRO A 80 -4.75 -22.24 -7.97
N LEU A 81 -4.09 -21.42 -7.15
CA LEU A 81 -2.97 -20.62 -7.62
C LEU A 81 -1.95 -21.60 -8.20
N ALA A 82 -1.72 -21.48 -9.50
CA ALA A 82 -0.76 -22.30 -10.25
C ALA A 82 0.67 -22.02 -9.78
#